data_AF-A0A015JSX7-F1
#
_entry.id   AF-A0A015JSX7-F1
#
_cell.length_a   1.000
_cell.length_b   1.000
_cell.length_c   1.000
_cell.angle_alpha   90.00
_cell.angle_beta   90.00
_cell.angle_gamma   90.00
#
_symmetry.space_group_name_H-M   'P 1'
#
loop_
_entity.id
_entity.type
_entity.pdbx_description
1 polymer ?
#
loop_
_entity_poly.entity_id
_entity_poly.type
_entity_poly.pdbx_seq_one_letter_code
_entity_poly.pdbx_strand_id
1 'polypeptide(L)'
;MMNIYDAAALDRMHLQEIGLFPYMLDYTRDMLMYQYGNRIISKMDNRLATITRFNNLRILKKGYQQGTKFTGGEMRDVMKIIVFVLDELYTTDNKINQNQTDSNLYTIASCKNLIICYIKFIKMYITSRKKKFNEDDLKIFEREIIDWSNDFVNIFAQFSPSGLQLPKLHMWKYHTIHTIRRYGALNGLTTETYETLHKNWVKNPYRMSNKKNTHNQMLKTI
;
A
#
# COMPACT_ATOMS: atom_id res chain seq x y z
N MET A 1 -16.66 -27.85 5.91
CA MET A 1 -15.59 -27.05 6.55
C MET A 1 -15.78 -25.62 6.06
N MET A 2 -16.00 -24.64 6.94
CA MET A 2 -16.25 -23.25 6.55
C MET A 2 -14.92 -22.61 6.14
N ASN A 3 -14.81 -22.12 4.90
CA ASN A 3 -13.64 -21.35 4.49
C ASN A 3 -13.64 -20.03 5.27
N ILE A 4 -12.63 -19.81 6.11
CA ILE A 4 -12.54 -18.60 6.95
C ILE A 4 -12.58 -17.32 6.12
N TYR A 5 -12.15 -17.39 4.87
CA TYR A 5 -12.13 -16.26 3.95
C TYR A 5 -13.51 -15.94 3.35
N ASP A 6 -14.47 -16.86 3.45
CA ASP A 6 -15.86 -16.61 3.10
C ASP A 6 -16.60 -15.85 4.22
N ALA A 7 -16.06 -15.89 5.43
CA ALA A 7 -16.62 -15.26 6.63
C ALA A 7 -16.15 -13.80 6.82
N ALA A 8 -15.12 -13.36 6.10
CA ALA A 8 -14.55 -12.03 6.23
C ALA A 8 -14.76 -11.22 4.93
N ALA A 9 -15.53 -10.12 5.02
CA ALA A 9 -15.64 -9.17 3.92
C ALA A 9 -14.30 -8.45 3.70
N LEU A 10 -13.85 -8.37 2.44
CA LEU A 10 -12.61 -7.68 2.10
C LEU A 10 -12.78 -6.16 2.21
N ASP A 11 -12.03 -5.56 3.13
CA ASP A 11 -11.92 -4.11 3.20
C ASP A 11 -10.75 -3.61 2.34
N ARG A 12 -11.09 -2.99 1.21
CA ARG A 12 -10.15 -2.36 0.27
C ARG A 12 -9.18 -1.39 0.96
N MET A 13 -9.64 -0.58 1.91
CA MET A 13 -8.79 0.40 2.60
C MET A 13 -7.69 -0.33 3.39
N HIS A 14 -8.07 -1.33 4.17
CA HIS A 14 -7.14 -2.10 5.01
C HIS A 14 -6.21 -3.02 4.23
N LEU A 15 -6.67 -3.51 3.07
CA LEU A 15 -5.92 -4.42 2.22
C LEU A 15 -4.94 -3.68 1.31
N GLN A 16 -5.37 -2.61 0.65
CA GLN A 16 -4.53 -1.89 -0.31
C GLN A 16 -3.84 -0.68 0.32
N GLU A 17 -4.62 0.28 0.83
CA GLU A 17 -4.12 1.61 1.22
C GLU A 17 -3.22 1.55 2.46
N ILE A 18 -3.67 0.87 3.52
CA ILE A 18 -2.89 0.67 4.76
C ILE A 18 -2.43 -0.79 4.91
N GLY A 19 -2.31 -1.50 3.79
CA GLY A 19 -1.88 -2.89 3.72
C GLY A 19 -0.75 -3.12 2.75
N LEU A 20 -1.08 -3.59 1.55
CA LEU A 20 -0.12 -3.99 0.52
C LEU A 20 0.76 -2.83 0.04
N PHE A 21 0.22 -1.62 -0.06
CA PHE A 21 1.01 -0.48 -0.53
C PHE A 21 2.11 -0.05 0.46
N PRO A 22 1.85 0.09 1.78
CA PRO A 22 2.91 0.26 2.76
C PRO A 22 3.98 -0.83 2.70
N TYR A 23 3.59 -2.12 2.60
CA TYR A 23 4.58 -3.20 2.44
C TYR A 23 5.46 -3.00 1.20
N MET A 24 4.86 -2.59 0.09
CA MET A 24 5.58 -2.31 -1.15
C MET A 24 6.60 -1.18 -0.99
N LEU A 25 6.25 -0.10 -0.26
CA LEU A 25 7.15 1.01 0.05
C LEU A 25 8.28 0.59 1.00
N ASP A 26 7.95 -0.15 2.06
CA ASP A 26 8.94 -0.68 3.03
C ASP A 26 9.96 -1.56 2.31
N TYR A 27 9.51 -2.53 1.52
CA TYR A 27 10.41 -3.42 0.77
C TYR A 27 11.20 -2.70 -0.32
N THR A 28 10.64 -1.64 -0.92
CA THR A 28 11.38 -0.79 -1.84
C THR A 28 12.52 -0.06 -1.11
N ARG A 29 12.26 0.46 0.10
CA ARG A 29 13.28 1.12 0.91
C ARG A 29 14.37 0.13 1.30
N ASP A 30 14.01 -1.07 1.74
CA ASP A 30 14.95 -2.12 2.12
C ASP A 30 15.82 -2.55 0.93
N MET A 31 15.21 -2.74 -0.25
CA MET A 31 15.92 -3.01 -1.50
C MET A 31 16.93 -1.93 -1.84
N LEU A 32 16.49 -0.67 -1.84
CA LEU A 32 17.34 0.47 -2.21
C LEU A 32 18.48 0.67 -1.22
N MET A 33 18.21 0.45 0.08
CA MET A 33 19.22 0.48 1.12
C MET A 33 20.28 -0.59 0.89
N TYR A 34 19.85 -1.82 0.63
CA TYR A 34 20.76 -2.94 0.39
C TYR A 34 21.65 -2.73 -0.86
N GLN A 35 21.09 -2.21 -1.94
CA GLN A 35 21.77 -2.12 -3.24
C GLN A 35 22.62 -0.84 -3.40
N TYR A 36 22.18 0.27 -2.82
CA TYR A 36 22.72 1.60 -3.11
C TYR A 36 23.03 2.44 -1.87
N GLY A 37 22.69 1.94 -0.68
CA GLY A 37 22.89 2.61 0.60
C GLY A 37 22.09 3.90 0.78
N ASN A 38 22.46 4.64 1.82
CA ASN A 38 21.75 5.85 2.28
C ASN A 38 21.63 6.96 1.24
N ARG A 39 22.52 7.01 0.24
CA ARG A 39 22.54 8.06 -0.78
C ARG A 39 21.24 8.08 -1.59
N ILE A 40 20.79 6.92 -2.06
CA ILE A 40 19.58 6.81 -2.88
C ILE A 40 18.32 6.97 -2.03
N ILE A 41 18.34 6.50 -0.78
CA ILE A 41 17.26 6.72 0.17
C ILE A 41 17.04 8.21 0.44
N SER A 42 18.12 8.95 0.71
CA SER A 42 18.05 10.40 0.95
C SER A 42 17.54 11.14 -0.28
N LYS A 43 17.91 10.71 -1.49
CA LYS A 43 17.40 11.25 -2.75
C LYS A 43 15.89 10.99 -2.90
N MET A 44 15.42 9.78 -2.56
CA MET A 44 14.00 9.42 -2.58
C MET A 44 13.18 10.28 -1.60
N ASP A 45 13.66 10.41 -0.36
CA ASP A 45 13.01 11.21 0.68
C ASP A 45 12.96 12.69 0.31
N ASN A 46 14.02 13.23 -0.29
CA ASN A 46 14.04 14.60 -0.81
C ASN A 46 12.98 14.78 -1.90
N ARG A 47 12.90 13.88 -2.89
CA ARG A 47 11.88 13.94 -3.96
C ARG A 47 10.45 13.89 -3.43
N LEU A 48 10.19 13.06 -2.40
CA LEU A 48 8.89 13.03 -1.73
C LEU A 48 8.56 14.36 -1.05
N ALA A 49 9.55 15.03 -0.47
CA ALA A 49 9.39 16.31 0.22
C ALA A 49 9.24 17.51 -0.72
N THR A 50 9.87 17.47 -1.92
CA THR A 50 9.93 18.60 -2.86
C THR A 50 8.93 18.52 -4.01
N ILE A 51 8.04 17.52 -4.04
CA ILE A 51 7.08 17.36 -5.13
C ILE A 51 6.18 18.60 -5.28
N THR A 52 5.88 18.97 -6.52
CA THR A 52 5.05 20.13 -6.84
C THR A 52 3.68 20.01 -6.19
N ARG A 53 3.27 21.09 -5.52
CA ARG A 53 1.99 21.15 -4.83
C ARG A 53 0.84 21.22 -5.83
N PHE A 54 -0.21 20.46 -5.56
CA PHE A 54 -1.53 20.67 -6.13
C PHE A 54 -2.58 20.55 -5.03
N ASN A 55 -3.79 21.04 -5.30
CA ASN A 55 -4.84 21.13 -4.29
C ASN A 55 -5.09 19.79 -3.60
N ASN A 56 -5.12 19.82 -2.27
CA ASN A 56 -5.38 18.69 -1.38
C ASN A 56 -4.32 17.58 -1.31
N LEU A 57 -3.13 17.73 -1.93
CA LEU A 57 -2.04 16.77 -1.74
C LEU A 57 -1.35 16.97 -0.39
N ARG A 58 -1.32 15.94 0.45
CA ARG A 58 -0.50 15.93 1.68
C ARG A 58 0.93 15.51 1.36
N ILE A 59 1.89 16.38 1.67
CA ILE A 59 3.31 16.10 1.48
C ILE A 59 3.90 15.47 2.74
N LEU A 60 4.65 14.39 2.56
CA LEU A 60 5.52 13.82 3.59
C LEU A 60 6.76 14.69 3.73
N LYS A 61 6.66 15.79 4.51
CA LYS A 61 7.74 16.78 4.67
C LYS A 61 9.08 16.19 5.14
N LYS A 62 9.05 15.04 5.82
CA LYS A 62 10.23 14.31 6.32
C LYS A 62 10.57 13.08 5.46
N GLY A 63 10.04 12.98 4.24
CA GLY A 63 10.15 11.78 3.42
C GLY A 63 9.32 10.61 3.97
N TYR A 64 9.58 9.41 3.46
CA TYR A 64 8.87 8.22 3.91
C TYR A 64 9.52 7.65 5.16
N GLN A 65 8.77 7.58 6.25
CA GLN A 65 9.24 7.05 7.54
C GLN A 65 8.74 5.63 7.75
N GLN A 66 9.60 4.64 7.45
CA GLN A 66 9.31 3.22 7.67
C GLN A 66 8.90 2.96 9.12
N GLY A 67 7.90 2.09 9.33
CA GLY A 67 7.36 1.77 10.66
C GLY A 67 6.42 2.82 11.26
N THR A 68 6.23 3.98 10.61
CA THR A 68 5.20 4.94 11.05
C THR A 68 3.81 4.53 10.54
N LYS A 69 2.78 4.79 11.36
CA LYS A 69 1.39 4.52 10.98
C LYS A 69 0.87 5.62 10.06
N PHE A 70 0.75 5.32 8.79
CA PHE A 70 0.11 6.21 7.81
C PHE A 70 -1.40 6.00 7.75
N THR A 71 -2.12 7.08 7.51
CA THR A 71 -3.55 7.04 7.19
C THR A 71 -3.78 6.62 5.75
N GLY A 72 -4.95 6.05 5.45
CA GLY A 72 -5.33 5.72 4.07
C GLY A 72 -5.27 6.94 3.14
N GLY A 73 -5.67 8.13 3.64
CA GLY A 73 -5.54 9.39 2.92
C GLY A 73 -4.12 9.75 2.51
N GLU A 74 -3.14 9.60 3.42
CA GLU A 74 -1.73 9.86 3.10
C GLU A 74 -1.18 8.85 2.08
N MET A 75 -1.52 7.56 2.24
CA MET A 75 -1.09 6.53 1.30
C MET A 75 -1.67 6.75 -0.10
N ARG A 76 -2.94 7.18 -0.21
CA ARG A 76 -3.55 7.59 -1.48
C ARG A 76 -2.84 8.77 -2.13
N ASP A 77 -2.36 9.72 -1.34
CA ASP A 77 -1.58 10.85 -1.87
C ASP A 77 -0.21 10.38 -2.35
N VAL A 78 0.46 9.49 -1.62
CA VAL A 78 1.72 8.88 -2.06
C VAL A 78 1.54 8.08 -3.35
N MET A 79 0.46 7.29 -3.50
CA MET A 79 0.17 6.55 -4.73
C MET A 79 0.11 7.46 -5.98
N LYS A 80 -0.36 8.70 -5.85
CA LYS A 80 -0.45 9.65 -6.98
C LYS A 80 0.92 10.11 -7.46
N ILE A 81 1.91 10.13 -6.56
CA ILE A 81 3.21 10.76 -6.81
C ILE A 81 4.37 9.76 -6.91
N ILE A 82 4.19 8.53 -6.42
CA ILE A 82 5.28 7.57 -6.23
C ILE A 82 6.04 7.24 -7.52
N VAL A 83 5.36 7.19 -8.66
CA VAL A 83 6.00 6.92 -9.96
C VAL A 83 7.02 8.01 -10.29
N PHE A 84 6.66 9.29 -10.09
CA PHE A 84 7.58 10.41 -10.32
C PHE A 84 8.74 10.45 -9.32
N VAL A 85 8.52 9.99 -8.09
CA VAL A 85 9.56 9.89 -7.08
C VAL A 85 10.61 8.85 -7.49
N LEU A 86 10.15 7.70 -7.99
CA LEU A 86 10.99 6.57 -8.40
C LEU A 86 11.61 6.75 -9.79
N ASP A 87 11.04 7.59 -10.64
CA ASP A 87 11.51 7.80 -12.00
C ASP A 87 12.97 8.30 -12.03
N GLU A 88 13.84 7.61 -12.76
CA GLU A 88 15.29 7.87 -12.79
C GLU A 88 15.93 8.04 -11.39
N LEU A 89 15.42 7.33 -10.38
CA LEU A 89 15.94 7.44 -9.02
C LEU A 89 17.38 6.90 -8.95
N TYR A 90 17.64 5.78 -9.62
CA TYR A 90 18.94 5.12 -9.69
C TYR A 90 19.20 4.49 -11.07
N THR A 91 20.47 4.44 -11.49
CA THR A 91 20.95 3.69 -12.66
C THR A 91 21.75 2.47 -12.21
N THR A 92 22.03 1.55 -13.12
CA THR A 92 22.90 0.39 -12.85
C THR A 92 24.31 0.78 -12.42
N ASP A 93 24.77 1.98 -12.80
CA ASP A 93 26.10 2.50 -12.47
C ASP A 93 26.20 3.07 -11.05
N ASN A 94 25.07 3.32 -10.40
CA ASN A 94 25.03 3.81 -9.03
C ASN A 94 25.33 2.73 -7.97
N LYS A 95 25.51 1.48 -8.39
CA LYS A 95 25.71 0.35 -7.50
C LYS A 95 26.97 0.56 -6.67
N ILE A 96 26.85 0.32 -5.36
CA ILE A 96 28.03 0.14 -4.53
C ILE A 96 28.52 -1.27 -4.86
N ASN A 97 29.71 -1.37 -5.48
CA ASN A 97 30.33 -2.65 -5.85
C ASN A 97 30.25 -3.64 -4.68
N GLN A 98 29.36 -4.63 -4.77
CA GLN A 98 29.46 -5.82 -3.95
C GLN A 98 30.44 -6.74 -4.67
N ASN A 99 31.57 -7.00 -4.02
CA ASN A 99 32.52 -8.01 -4.46
C ASN A 99 31.78 -9.31 -4.79
N GLN A 100 32.11 -9.90 -5.93
CA GLN A 100 31.69 -11.22 -6.35
C GLN A 100 32.06 -12.26 -5.28
N THR A 101 31.12 -12.63 -4.42
CA THR A 101 31.05 -13.93 -3.76
C THR A 101 29.64 -14.06 -3.20
N ASP A 102 28.70 -14.47 -4.05
CA ASP A 102 27.60 -15.36 -3.66
C ASP A 102 26.88 -15.77 -4.94
N SER A 103 27.13 -17.01 -5.35
CA SER A 103 26.63 -17.65 -6.57
C SER A 103 25.14 -18.03 -6.49
N ASN A 104 24.33 -17.24 -5.80
CA ASN A 104 22.87 -17.31 -5.85
C ASN A 104 22.36 -16.03 -6.51
N LEU A 105 22.18 -16.13 -7.83
CA LEU A 105 21.95 -15.05 -8.78
C LEU A 105 20.76 -14.14 -8.39
N TYR A 106 21.03 -13.09 -7.62
CA TYR A 106 20.08 -12.03 -7.31
C TYR A 106 19.71 -11.29 -8.60
N THR A 107 18.45 -11.42 -9.05
CA THR A 107 17.97 -10.57 -10.14
C THR A 107 17.68 -9.20 -9.57
N ILE A 108 18.61 -8.27 -9.76
CA ILE A 108 18.44 -6.86 -9.37
C ILE A 108 17.26 -6.30 -10.16
N ALA A 109 16.18 -5.92 -9.46
CA ALA A 109 15.07 -5.24 -10.10
C ALA A 109 15.56 -3.89 -10.66
N SER A 110 15.53 -3.77 -11.98
CA SER A 110 15.80 -2.49 -12.64
C SER A 110 14.79 -1.44 -12.15
N CYS A 111 15.20 -0.17 -12.14
CA CYS A 111 14.30 0.94 -11.79
C CYS A 111 13.01 0.90 -12.63
N LYS A 112 13.12 0.49 -13.89
CA LYS A 112 11.99 0.27 -14.80
C LYS A 112 11.04 -0.83 -14.31
N ASN A 113 11.55 -1.99 -13.89
CA ASN A 113 10.71 -3.08 -13.39
C ASN A 113 9.98 -2.69 -12.09
N LEU A 114 10.67 -1.97 -11.19
CA LEU A 114 10.07 -1.42 -9.98
C LEU A 114 8.90 -0.48 -10.33
N ILE A 115 9.14 0.48 -11.22
CA ILE A 115 8.11 1.43 -11.67
C ILE A 115 6.92 0.71 -12.30
N ILE A 116 7.16 -0.29 -13.16
CA ILE A 116 6.11 -1.11 -13.78
C ILE A 116 5.26 -1.79 -12.69
N CYS A 117 5.88 -2.35 -11.65
CA CYS A 117 5.16 -2.95 -10.53
C CYS A 117 4.26 -1.93 -9.83
N TYR A 118 4.74 -0.71 -9.56
CA TYR A 118 3.94 0.37 -8.97
C TYR A 118 2.79 0.80 -9.88
N ILE A 119 3.02 0.91 -11.19
CA ILE A 119 1.97 1.25 -12.17
C ILE A 119 0.87 0.17 -12.17
N LYS A 120 1.26 -1.12 -12.17
CA LYS A 120 0.30 -2.23 -12.07
C LYS A 120 -0.51 -2.16 -10.77
N PHE A 121 0.13 -1.86 -9.63
CA PHE A 121 -0.58 -1.65 -8.36
C PHE A 121 -1.60 -0.52 -8.46
N ILE A 122 -1.20 0.65 -8.99
CA ILE A 122 -2.09 1.82 -9.11
C ILE A 122 -3.25 1.51 -10.06
N LYS A 123 -3.00 0.81 -11.17
CA LYS A 123 -4.03 0.39 -12.12
C LYS A 123 -5.06 -0.53 -11.43
N MET A 124 -4.57 -1.57 -10.77
CA MET A 124 -5.38 -2.50 -9.97
C MET A 124 -6.17 -1.76 -8.86
N TYR A 125 -5.55 -0.78 -8.20
CA TYR A 125 -6.21 0.07 -7.21
C TYR A 125 -7.36 0.88 -7.83
N ILE A 126 -7.17 1.49 -9.01
CA ILE A 126 -8.23 2.20 -9.72
C ILE A 126 -9.36 1.25 -10.11
N THR A 127 -9.04 0.09 -10.69
CA THR A 127 -10.03 -0.93 -11.07
C THR A 127 -10.86 -1.37 -9.87
N SER A 128 -10.23 -1.59 -8.71
CA SER A 128 -10.91 -1.99 -7.47
C SER A 128 -11.97 -1.00 -6.98
N ARG A 129 -11.89 0.27 -7.41
CA ARG A 129 -12.85 1.33 -7.05
C ARG A 129 -14.04 1.41 -8.01
N LYS A 130 -14.11 0.56 -9.03
CA LYS A 130 -15.26 0.51 -9.93
C LYS A 130 -16.52 0.16 -9.14
N LYS A 131 -17.62 0.89 -9.37
CA LYS A 131 -18.88 0.71 -8.63
C LYS A 131 -19.65 -0.56 -9.01
N LYS A 132 -19.39 -1.10 -10.21
CA LYS A 132 -20.08 -2.27 -10.77
C LYS A 132 -19.09 -3.06 -11.62
N PHE A 133 -19.18 -4.38 -11.59
CA PHE A 133 -18.37 -5.28 -12.41
C PHE A 133 -19.30 -6.19 -13.21
N ASN A 134 -19.01 -6.34 -14.51
CA ASN A 134 -19.52 -7.48 -15.28
C ASN A 134 -18.47 -8.60 -15.31
N GLU A 135 -18.78 -9.76 -15.92
CA GLU A 135 -17.84 -10.89 -15.93
C GLU A 135 -16.54 -10.61 -16.69
N ASP A 136 -16.56 -9.77 -17.74
CA ASP A 136 -15.34 -9.41 -18.45
C ASP A 136 -14.45 -8.45 -17.65
N ASP A 137 -15.07 -7.52 -16.91
CA ASP A 137 -14.37 -6.68 -15.93
C ASP A 137 -13.69 -7.54 -14.87
N LEU A 138 -14.37 -8.59 -14.37
CA LEU A 138 -13.79 -9.51 -13.39
C LEU A 138 -12.60 -10.26 -13.96
N LYS A 139 -12.67 -10.76 -15.20
CA LYS A 139 -11.53 -11.41 -15.87
C LYS A 139 -10.36 -10.45 -16.10
N ILE A 140 -10.64 -9.19 -16.44
CA ILE A 140 -9.59 -8.17 -16.57
C ILE A 140 -8.94 -7.92 -15.20
N PHE A 141 -9.76 -7.72 -14.17
CA PHE A 141 -9.27 -7.40 -12.83
C PHE A 141 -8.50 -8.57 -12.22
N GLU A 142 -8.93 -9.81 -12.43
CA GLU A 142 -8.22 -11.02 -12.01
C GLU A 142 -6.81 -11.09 -12.62
N ARG A 143 -6.70 -10.81 -13.93
CA ARG A 143 -5.41 -10.73 -14.61
C ARG A 143 -4.53 -9.63 -14.04
N GLU A 144 -5.07 -8.44 -13.78
CA GLU A 144 -4.33 -7.35 -13.14
C GLU A 144 -3.79 -7.75 -11.76
N ILE A 145 -4.58 -8.45 -10.96
CA ILE A 145 -4.17 -8.96 -9.64
C ILE A 145 -3.05 -9.98 -9.77
N ILE A 146 -3.18 -10.96 -10.68
CA ILE A 146 -2.17 -12.02 -10.89
C ILE A 146 -0.87 -11.40 -11.42
N ASP A 147 -0.95 -10.56 -12.44
CA ASP A 147 0.20 -9.92 -13.08
C ASP A 147 0.98 -9.03 -12.10
N TRP A 148 0.27 -8.24 -11.28
CA TRP A 148 0.91 -7.45 -10.23
C TRP A 148 1.52 -8.35 -9.15
N SER A 149 0.80 -9.38 -8.71
CA SER A 149 1.26 -10.28 -7.63
C SER A 149 2.54 -11.01 -8.02
N ASN A 150 2.66 -11.44 -9.28
CA ASN A 150 3.86 -12.11 -9.78
C ASN A 150 5.06 -11.14 -9.78
N ASP A 151 4.90 -9.91 -10.27
CA ASP A 151 5.95 -8.90 -10.21
C ASP A 151 6.33 -8.55 -8.77
N PHE A 152 5.34 -8.39 -7.90
CA PHE A 152 5.55 -8.09 -6.49
C PHE A 152 6.38 -9.18 -5.80
N VAL A 153 6.04 -10.45 -6.04
CA VAL A 153 6.80 -11.58 -5.50
C VAL A 153 8.21 -11.61 -6.07
N ASN A 154 8.35 -11.50 -7.38
CA ASN A 154 9.66 -11.54 -8.04
C ASN A 154 10.61 -10.44 -7.57
N ILE A 155 10.11 -9.23 -7.31
CA ILE A 155 10.92 -8.08 -6.89
C ILE A 155 11.25 -8.14 -5.39
N PHE A 156 10.26 -8.48 -4.55
CA PHE A 156 10.35 -8.25 -3.11
C PHE A 156 10.54 -9.52 -2.25
N ALA A 157 10.50 -10.73 -2.82
CA ALA A 157 10.63 -11.96 -2.04
C ALA A 157 11.86 -11.98 -1.11
N GLN A 158 12.99 -11.51 -1.61
CA GLN A 158 14.25 -11.44 -0.88
C GLN A 158 14.32 -10.33 0.20
N PHE A 159 13.48 -9.30 0.09
CA PHE A 159 13.46 -8.17 1.03
C PHE A 159 12.32 -8.27 2.03
N SER A 160 11.48 -9.30 1.93
CA SER A 160 10.44 -9.56 2.92
C SER A 160 10.99 -10.42 4.06
N PRO A 161 10.99 -9.94 5.31
CA PRO A 161 11.41 -10.76 6.46
C PRO A 161 10.57 -12.03 6.62
N SER A 162 9.32 -11.99 6.15
CA SER A 162 8.37 -13.10 6.19
C SER A 162 8.41 -14.02 4.96
N GLY A 163 9.28 -13.75 3.98
CA GLY A 163 9.24 -14.44 2.69
C GLY A 163 7.91 -14.23 1.94
N LEU A 164 7.29 -13.07 2.11
CA LEU A 164 5.98 -12.69 1.55
C LEU A 164 4.80 -13.54 2.04
N GLN A 165 4.90 -14.16 3.23
CA GLN A 165 3.77 -14.76 3.94
C GLN A 165 2.85 -13.68 4.52
N LEU A 166 2.24 -12.90 3.64
CA LEU A 166 1.36 -11.78 3.99
C LEU A 166 -0.10 -12.23 3.83
N PRO A 167 -0.87 -12.35 4.92
CA PRO A 167 -2.29 -12.68 4.83
C PRO A 167 -3.04 -11.72 3.90
N LYS A 168 -2.69 -10.43 3.91
CA LYS A 168 -3.27 -9.42 3.00
C LYS A 168 -3.02 -9.73 1.52
N LEU A 169 -1.83 -10.25 1.17
CA LEU A 169 -1.50 -10.65 -0.20
C LEU A 169 -2.29 -11.88 -0.62
N HIS A 170 -2.40 -12.87 0.27
CA HIS A 170 -3.21 -14.07 0.03
C HIS A 170 -4.69 -13.71 -0.18
N MET A 171 -5.26 -12.91 0.72
CA MET A 171 -6.63 -12.40 0.61
C MET A 171 -6.85 -11.69 -0.72
N TRP A 172 -5.94 -10.79 -1.06
CA TRP A 172 -6.06 -9.99 -2.27
C TRP A 172 -5.95 -10.83 -3.54
N LYS A 173 -4.99 -11.76 -3.59
CA LYS A 173 -4.74 -12.59 -4.77
C LYS A 173 -5.83 -13.61 -5.03
N TYR A 174 -6.31 -14.29 -3.99
CA TYR A 174 -7.17 -15.46 -4.15
C TYR A 174 -8.65 -15.21 -3.87
N HIS A 175 -8.99 -14.21 -3.04
CA HIS A 175 -10.37 -14.03 -2.56
C HIS A 175 -11.07 -12.78 -3.10
N THR A 176 -10.35 -11.87 -3.78
CA THR A 176 -10.94 -10.62 -4.29
C THR A 176 -12.08 -10.85 -5.27
N ILE A 177 -11.87 -11.67 -6.31
CA ILE A 177 -12.89 -11.92 -7.33
C ILE A 177 -14.08 -12.67 -6.74
N HIS A 178 -13.83 -13.67 -5.88
CA HIS A 178 -14.89 -14.39 -5.17
C HIS A 178 -15.76 -13.43 -4.33
N THR A 179 -15.13 -12.53 -3.58
CA THR A 179 -15.81 -11.54 -2.75
C THR A 179 -16.68 -10.62 -3.60
N ILE A 180 -16.17 -10.15 -4.74
CA ILE A 180 -16.95 -9.27 -5.64
C ILE A 180 -18.17 -9.99 -6.21
N ARG A 181 -18.03 -11.27 -6.60
CA ARG A 181 -19.16 -12.08 -7.09
C ARG A 181 -20.23 -12.28 -6.03
N ARG A 182 -19.83 -12.48 -4.78
CA ARG A 182 -20.74 -12.82 -3.67
C ARG A 182 -21.43 -11.60 -3.05
N TYR A 183 -20.68 -10.52 -2.86
CA TYR A 183 -21.11 -9.37 -2.07
C TYR A 183 -21.19 -8.06 -2.87
N GLY A 184 -20.82 -8.08 -4.16
CA GLY A 184 -20.78 -6.91 -5.01
C GLY A 184 -19.48 -6.12 -4.93
N ALA A 185 -19.46 -4.92 -5.50
CA ALA A 185 -18.26 -4.12 -5.59
C ALA A 185 -17.63 -3.80 -4.22
N LEU A 186 -16.29 -3.85 -4.14
CA LEU A 186 -15.53 -3.66 -2.89
C LEU A 186 -15.81 -2.33 -2.18
N ASN A 187 -16.27 -1.31 -2.91
CA ASN A 187 -16.66 -0.03 -2.33
C ASN A 187 -17.78 -0.15 -1.29
N GLY A 188 -18.67 -1.13 -1.42
CA GLY A 188 -19.75 -1.37 -0.45
C GLY A 188 -19.28 -2.06 0.84
N LEU A 189 -18.06 -2.61 0.84
CA LEU A 189 -17.50 -3.39 1.94
C LEU A 189 -16.44 -2.63 2.74
N THR A 190 -16.17 -1.36 2.39
CA THR A 190 -15.13 -0.59 3.07
C THR A 190 -15.60 -0.17 4.46
N THR A 191 -14.67 -0.16 5.41
CA THR A 191 -14.96 0.33 6.78
C THR A 191 -14.68 1.83 6.93
N GLU A 192 -14.32 2.54 5.85
CA GLU A 192 -13.93 3.96 5.87
C GLU A 192 -15.00 4.86 6.54
N THR A 193 -16.29 4.60 6.28
CA THR A 193 -17.40 5.31 6.91
C THR A 193 -17.45 5.05 8.41
N TYR A 194 -17.38 3.78 8.82
CA TYR A 194 -17.41 3.39 10.22
C TYR A 194 -16.21 3.93 11.00
N GLU A 195 -15.00 3.88 10.42
CA GLU A 195 -13.80 4.45 11.03
C GLU A 195 -13.89 5.96 11.19
N THR A 196 -14.46 6.66 10.20
CA THR A 196 -14.67 8.11 10.24
C THR A 196 -15.66 8.48 11.34
N LEU A 197 -16.79 7.76 11.42
CA LEU A 197 -17.78 7.96 12.48
C LEU A 197 -17.20 7.67 13.86
N HIS A 198 -16.48 6.56 14.03
CA HIS A 198 -15.83 6.23 15.30
C HIS A 198 -14.77 7.28 15.69
N LYS A 199 -14.03 7.83 14.72
CA LYS A 199 -13.09 8.94 14.99
C LYS A 199 -13.83 10.18 15.49
N ASN A 200 -14.88 10.58 14.80
CA ASN A 200 -15.60 11.83 15.06
C ASN A 200 -16.45 11.78 16.34
N TRP A 201 -17.13 10.66 16.59
CA TRP A 201 -18.11 10.54 17.66
C TRP A 201 -17.60 9.82 18.91
N VAL A 202 -16.51 9.05 18.80
CA VAL A 202 -15.94 8.33 19.96
C VAL A 202 -14.56 8.88 20.31
N LYS A 203 -13.58 8.81 19.39
CA LYS A 203 -12.19 9.16 19.71
C LYS A 203 -12.01 10.64 20.03
N ASN A 204 -12.58 11.56 19.24
CA ASN A 204 -12.42 13.00 19.46
C ASN A 204 -13.12 13.46 20.76
N PRO A 205 -14.41 13.13 21.01
CA PRO A 205 -15.08 13.51 22.26
C PRO A 205 -14.41 12.88 23.48
N TYR A 206 -13.96 11.62 23.37
CA TYR A 206 -13.20 10.99 24.46
C TYR A 206 -11.93 11.77 24.75
N ARG A 207 -11.14 12.16 23.75
CA ARG A 207 -9.90 12.96 23.93
C ARG A 207 -10.16 14.32 24.58
N MET A 208 -11.29 14.95 24.29
CA MET A 208 -11.70 16.22 24.89
C MET A 208 -12.21 16.08 26.33
N SER A 209 -12.70 14.90 26.72
CA SER A 209 -13.18 14.65 28.08
C SER A 209 -12.07 14.68 29.13
N ASN A 210 -12.44 14.98 30.37
CA ASN A 210 -11.55 14.96 31.54
C ASN A 210 -11.24 13.54 32.07
N LYS A 211 -11.66 12.49 31.35
CA LYS A 211 -11.48 11.06 31.70
C LYS A 211 -12.22 10.56 32.95
N LYS A 212 -13.06 11.37 33.59
CA LYS A 212 -13.95 10.97 34.69
C LYS A 212 -15.41 11.01 34.23
N ASN A 213 -16.16 9.92 34.34
CA ASN A 213 -17.57 9.85 33.87
C ASN A 213 -17.72 10.35 32.42
N THR A 214 -16.94 9.74 31.51
CA THR A 214 -16.74 10.23 30.15
C THR A 214 -17.97 10.16 29.25
N HIS A 215 -18.90 9.22 29.49
CA HIS A 215 -20.09 9.03 28.65
C HIS A 215 -20.92 10.31 28.50
N ASN A 216 -21.27 10.96 29.62
CA ASN A 216 -22.05 12.19 29.61
C ASN A 216 -21.31 13.35 28.94
N GLN A 217 -19.98 13.40 29.06
CA GLN A 217 -19.17 14.43 28.40
C GLN A 217 -19.11 14.20 26.90
N MET A 218 -18.91 12.95 26.48
CA MET A 218 -18.88 12.57 25.08
C MET A 218 -20.22 12.90 24.42
N LEU A 219 -21.35 12.50 25.01
CA LEU A 219 -22.69 12.80 24.49
C LEU A 219 -22.99 14.30 24.41
N LYS A 220 -22.47 15.11 25.33
CA LYS A 220 -22.63 16.58 25.31
C LYS A 220 -21.73 17.30 24.30
N THR A 221 -20.74 16.61 23.73
CA THR A 221 -19.80 17.16 22.74
C THR A 221 -20.27 16.91 21.30
N ILE A 222 -21.24 16.00 21.12
CA ILE A 222 -21.94 15.69 19.86
C ILE A 222 -22.93 16.80 19.55
#